data_AF-A0A817SPJ3-F1
#
_entry.id   AF-A0A817SPJ3-F1
#
_cell.length_a   1.000
_cell.length_b   1.000
_cell.length_c   1.000
_cell.angle_alpha   90.00
_cell.angle_beta   90.00
_cell.angle_gamma   90.00
#
_symmetry.space_group_name_H-M   'P 1'
#
loop_
_entity.id
_entity.type
_entity.pdbx_description
1 polymer ?
#
loop_
_entity_poly.entity_id
_entity_poly.type
_entity_poly.pdbx_seq_one_letter_code
_entity_poly.pdbx_strand_id
1 'polypeptide(L)'
;MVADNLAAHMIGGFQSSFSTGYFCRRCLINYDDRSLPILLNNVNTRTTIDHDMFVTELIRQPDKSPLMGVTGPSILQNLIGFHPIMSLPGDVMHDFIEGVCPMIIMAMLKQASTMRLRTYGEIEYFHMLNRMRTPIKIVLRVY
;
A
#
# COMPACT_ATOMS: atom_id res chain seq x y z
N MET A 1 -2.36 -12.93 13.25
CA MET A 1 -1.47 -11.79 13.54
C MET A 1 -1.95 -10.59 12.75
N VAL A 2 -2.20 -9.45 13.40
CA VAL A 2 -2.58 -8.19 12.75
C VAL A 2 -1.40 -7.25 12.94
N ALA A 3 -0.85 -6.74 11.85
CA ALA A 3 0.29 -5.82 11.86
C ALA A 3 0.05 -4.79 10.76
N ASP A 4 0.44 -3.55 11.02
CA ASP A 4 0.46 -2.51 9.99
C ASP A 4 1.47 -2.89 8.89
N ASN A 5 1.36 -2.22 7.74
CA ASN A 5 2.18 -2.56 6.59
C ASN A 5 3.68 -2.51 6.91
N LEU A 6 4.13 -1.53 7.68
CA LEU A 6 5.54 -1.36 8.05
C LEU A 6 6.04 -2.47 8.97
N ALA A 7 5.38 -2.74 10.10
CA ALA A 7 5.82 -3.79 11.01
C ALA A 7 5.78 -5.17 10.33
N ALA A 8 4.78 -5.43 9.49
CA ALA A 8 4.73 -6.69 8.75
C ALA A 8 5.86 -6.85 7.71
N HIS A 9 6.37 -5.76 7.12
CA HIS A 9 7.59 -5.82 6.30
C HIS A 9 8.82 -6.14 7.16
N MET A 10 8.97 -5.49 8.32
CA MET A 10 10.09 -5.73 9.23
C MET A 10 10.10 -7.17 9.78
N ILE A 11 8.94 -7.69 10.19
CA ILE A 11 8.81 -9.08 10.66
C ILE A 11 9.15 -10.06 9.55
N GLY A 12 8.69 -9.80 8.32
CA GLY A 12 8.86 -10.68 7.18
C GLY A 12 10.24 -10.67 6.53
N GLY A 13 11.15 -9.76 6.93
CA GLY A 13 12.46 -9.62 6.27
C GLY A 13 12.36 -8.92 4.90
N PHE A 14 11.43 -7.99 4.75
CA PHE A 14 11.24 -7.21 3.52
C PHE A 14 11.74 -5.78 3.68
N GLN A 15 12.00 -5.09 2.57
CA GLN A 15 12.35 -3.68 2.60
C GLN A 15 11.22 -2.84 3.20
N SER A 16 11.59 -1.81 3.94
CA SER A 16 10.64 -0.88 4.57
C SER A 16 10.48 0.44 3.80
N SER A 17 11.05 0.50 2.58
CA SER A 17 10.85 1.62 1.65
C SER A 17 9.71 1.27 0.69
N PHE A 18 8.65 2.08 0.71
CA PHE A 18 7.46 1.89 -0.14
C PHE A 18 7.48 2.73 -1.43
N SER A 19 8.54 3.51 -1.62
CA SER A 19 8.68 4.44 -2.74
C SER A 19 9.73 4.04 -3.76
N THR A 20 10.26 2.81 -3.68
CA THR A 20 11.39 2.33 -4.51
C THR A 20 11.37 0.81 -4.67
N GLY A 21 11.82 0.31 -5.82
CA GLY A 21 12.05 -1.13 -6.05
C GLY A 21 10.81 -2.00 -5.83
N TYR A 22 10.98 -3.22 -5.32
CA TYR A 22 9.88 -4.16 -5.08
C TYR A 22 9.29 -3.97 -3.68
N PHE A 23 8.30 -3.09 -3.58
CA PHE A 23 7.76 -2.60 -2.30
C PHE A 23 6.67 -3.48 -1.66
N CYS A 24 6.22 -4.52 -2.37
CA CYS A 24 5.08 -5.34 -1.94
C CYS A 24 5.53 -6.75 -1.51
N ARG A 25 4.90 -7.26 -0.43
CA ARG A 25 5.09 -8.64 0.04
C ARG A 25 4.43 -9.68 -0.87
N ARG A 26 3.41 -9.29 -1.64
CA ARG A 26 2.57 -10.23 -2.42
C ARG A 26 2.83 -10.23 -3.92
N CYS A 27 3.30 -9.12 -4.49
CA CYS A 27 3.61 -9.05 -5.91
C CYS A 27 5.10 -8.73 -6.14
N LEU A 28 5.57 -9.08 -7.33
CA LEU A 28 6.90 -8.77 -7.84
C LEU A 28 6.81 -7.63 -8.87
N ILE A 29 6.09 -6.57 -8.51
CA ILE A 29 5.99 -5.35 -9.30
C ILE A 29 7.03 -4.36 -8.79
N ASN A 30 7.80 -3.77 -9.70
CA ASN A 30 8.70 -2.68 -9.37
C ASN A 30 7.89 -1.38 -9.19
N TYR A 31 8.32 -0.52 -8.29
CA TYR A 31 7.72 0.78 -8.04
C TYR A 31 7.56 1.61 -9.31
N ASP A 32 8.51 1.53 -10.24
CA ASP A 32 8.46 2.27 -11.50
C ASP A 32 7.35 1.77 -12.44
N ASP A 33 6.95 0.50 -12.32
CA ASP A 33 5.94 -0.14 -13.16
C ASP A 33 4.51 -0.11 -12.54
N ARG A 34 4.36 0.47 -11.34
CA ARG A 34 3.12 0.40 -10.55
C ARG A 34 1.88 1.02 -11.24
N SER A 35 2.08 1.95 -12.17
CA SER A 35 1.02 2.70 -12.84
C SER A 35 0.48 2.02 -14.10
N LEU A 36 1.07 0.88 -14.51
CA LEU A 36 0.57 0.15 -15.67
C LEU A 36 -0.81 -0.44 -15.36
N PRO A 37 -1.76 -0.42 -16.31
CA PRO A 37 -3.02 -1.14 -16.17
C PRO A 37 -2.72 -2.64 -16.23
N ILE A 38 -2.33 -3.20 -15.09
CA ILE A 38 -2.08 -4.63 -14.96
C ILE A 38 -3.46 -5.29 -14.91
N LEU A 39 -3.84 -5.94 -16.00
CA LEU A 39 -4.94 -6.92 -15.99
C LEU A 39 -4.68 -7.87 -14.82
N LEU A 40 -5.65 -8.06 -13.92
CA LEU A 40 -5.51 -8.89 -12.70
C LEU A 40 -4.90 -10.28 -12.99
N ASN A 41 -5.08 -10.80 -14.19
CA ASN A 41 -4.57 -12.10 -14.62
C ASN A 41 -3.06 -12.16 -14.92
N ASN A 42 -2.37 -11.02 -15.03
CA ASN A 42 -0.94 -10.93 -15.35
C ASN A 42 -0.09 -10.36 -14.21
N VAL A 43 -0.62 -10.29 -12.99
CA VAL A 43 0.14 -9.84 -11.82
C VAL A 43 1.13 -10.94 -11.44
N ASN A 44 2.43 -10.69 -11.64
CA ASN A 44 3.49 -11.55 -11.10
C ASN A 44 3.38 -11.59 -9.57
N THR A 45 2.75 -12.64 -9.06
CA THR A 45 2.52 -12.87 -7.63
C THR A 45 3.74 -13.58 -7.05
N ARG A 46 4.20 -13.13 -5.89
CA ARG A 46 5.32 -13.72 -5.18
C ARG A 46 4.88 -15.06 -4.57
N THR A 47 5.47 -16.16 -5.03
CA THR A 47 5.23 -17.48 -4.43
C THR A 47 6.16 -17.72 -3.23
N THR A 48 5.88 -18.76 -2.45
CA THR A 48 6.79 -19.19 -1.38
C THR A 48 8.15 -19.62 -1.95
N ILE A 49 8.13 -20.31 -3.09
CA ILE A 49 9.34 -20.78 -3.80
C ILE A 49 10.21 -19.60 -4.23
N ASP A 50 9.61 -18.58 -4.86
CA ASP A 50 10.34 -17.37 -5.26
C ASP A 50 10.97 -16.68 -4.05
N HIS A 51 10.21 -16.55 -2.96
CA HIS A 51 10.68 -15.91 -1.74
C HIS A 51 11.88 -16.66 -1.12
N ASP A 52 11.77 -17.98 -0.97
CA ASP A 52 12.85 -18.81 -0.41
C ASP A 52 14.10 -18.77 -1.27
N MET A 53 13.95 -18.71 -2.60
CA MET A 53 15.06 -18.53 -3.52
C MET A 53 15.76 -17.18 -3.30
N PHE A 54 15.00 -16.07 -3.19
CA PHE A 54 15.58 -14.76 -2.92
C PHE A 54 16.28 -14.69 -1.56
N VAL A 55 15.68 -15.27 -0.52
CA VAL A 55 16.29 -15.33 0.83
C VAL A 55 17.59 -16.14 0.78
N THR A 56 17.60 -17.31 0.13
CA THR A 56 18.79 -18.15 0.01
C THR A 56 19.92 -17.44 -0.74
N GLU A 57 19.58 -16.74 -1.83
CA GLU A 57 20.57 -15.98 -2.60
C GLU A 57 21.14 -14.81 -1.78
N LEU A 58 20.31 -14.12 -1.02
CA LEU A 58 20.73 -13.00 -0.18
C LEU A 58 21.54 -13.44 1.04
N ILE A 59 21.33 -14.66 1.55
CA ILE A 59 22.21 -15.28 2.56
C ILE A 59 23.61 -15.54 1.97
N ARG A 60 23.69 -15.94 0.69
CA ARG A 60 24.98 -16.15 0.00
C ARG A 60 25.66 -14.84 -0.38
N GLN A 61 24.90 -13.82 -0.73
CA GLN A 61 25.38 -12.53 -1.24
C GLN A 61 24.66 -11.35 -0.54
N PRO A 62 25.03 -11.03 0.71
CA PRO A 62 24.34 -10.02 1.52
C PRO A 62 24.41 -8.59 0.95
N ASP A 63 25.43 -8.32 0.14
CA ASP A 63 25.69 -7.04 -0.53
C ASP A 63 24.63 -6.69 -1.59
N LYS A 64 23.85 -7.67 -2.06
CA LYS A 64 22.76 -7.48 -3.03
C LYS A 64 21.43 -7.05 -2.39
N SER A 65 21.40 -6.80 -1.09
CA SER A 65 20.20 -6.36 -0.38
C SER A 65 19.81 -4.92 -0.74
N PRO A 66 18.52 -4.61 -1.01
CA PRO A 66 17.39 -5.54 -1.08
C PRO A 66 17.29 -6.28 -2.43
N LEU A 67 17.19 -7.61 -2.41
CA LEU A 67 16.98 -8.43 -3.61
C LEU A 67 15.49 -8.72 -3.79
N MET A 68 14.90 -8.23 -4.87
CA MET A 68 13.46 -8.37 -5.14
C MET A 68 12.59 -7.94 -3.93
N GLY A 69 13.05 -6.92 -3.20
CA GLY A 69 12.36 -6.38 -2.02
C GLY A 69 12.55 -7.19 -0.74
N VAL A 70 13.31 -8.28 -0.77
CA VAL A 70 13.76 -9.04 0.41
C VAL A 70 15.04 -8.41 0.94
N THR A 71 15.11 -8.15 2.24
CA THR A 71 16.31 -7.63 2.91
C THR A 71 17.05 -8.69 3.71
N GLY A 72 16.38 -9.80 4.04
CA GLY A 72 16.93 -10.88 4.83
C GLY A 72 15.88 -11.95 5.15
N PRO A 73 16.26 -12.99 5.89
CA PRO A 73 15.30 -13.92 6.46
C PRO A 73 14.34 -13.23 7.43
N SER A 74 13.13 -13.78 7.56
CA SER A 74 12.18 -13.33 8.57
C SER A 74 12.67 -13.64 9.98
N ILE A 75 12.40 -12.73 10.93
CA ILE A 75 12.69 -12.94 12.35
C ILE A 75 11.95 -14.15 12.93
N LEU A 76 10.85 -14.57 12.30
CA LEU A 76 10.04 -15.72 12.70
C LEU A 76 10.30 -16.97 11.85
N GLN A 77 11.40 -17.03 11.08
CA GLN A 77 11.71 -18.17 10.19
C GLN A 77 11.75 -19.53 10.91
N ASN A 78 12.09 -19.54 12.21
CA ASN A 78 12.22 -20.76 13.00
C ASN A 78 10.89 -21.19 13.64
N LEU A 79 9.83 -20.39 13.49
CA LEU A 79 8.51 -20.70 14.03
C LEU A 79 7.81 -21.72 13.12
N ILE A 80 7.46 -22.87 13.70
CA ILE A 80 6.81 -23.96 12.95
C ILE A 80 5.48 -23.48 12.37
N GLY A 81 5.29 -23.71 11.06
CA GLY A 81 4.07 -23.31 10.35
C GLY A 81 4.00 -21.83 9.99
N PHE A 82 5.04 -21.05 10.27
CA PHE A 82 5.15 -19.66 9.83
C PHE A 82 5.89 -19.57 8.50
N HIS A 83 5.28 -18.88 7.53
CA HIS A 83 5.95 -18.47 6.31
C HIS A 83 5.53 -17.03 5.98
N PRO A 84 6.45 -16.07 5.75
CA PRO A 84 6.11 -14.66 5.56
C PRO A 84 5.02 -14.43 4.50
N ILE A 85 5.10 -15.14 3.38
CA ILE A 85 4.12 -15.05 2.28
C ILE A 85 2.72 -15.57 2.64
N MET A 86 2.61 -16.57 3.51
CA MET A 86 1.33 -17.19 3.86
C MET A 86 0.73 -16.65 5.16
N SER A 87 1.59 -16.30 6.12
CA SER A 87 1.22 -16.03 7.51
C SER A 87 1.05 -14.54 7.82
N LEU A 88 1.69 -13.63 7.06
CA LEU A 88 1.49 -12.19 7.20
C LEU A 88 0.25 -11.76 6.38
N PRO A 89 -0.80 -11.22 7.03
CA PRO A 89 -1.95 -10.72 6.28
C PRO A 89 -1.59 -9.47 5.46
N GLY A 90 -2.44 -9.16 4.48
CA GLY A 90 -2.47 -7.83 3.89
C GLY A 90 -2.96 -6.80 4.89
N ASP A 91 -2.61 -5.53 4.67
CA ASP A 91 -3.07 -4.43 5.49
C ASP A 91 -4.36 -3.86 4.88
N VAL A 92 -5.51 -4.40 5.32
CA VAL A 92 -6.82 -3.98 4.82
C VAL A 92 -7.08 -2.50 5.09
N MET A 93 -6.55 -1.95 6.20
CA MET A 93 -6.73 -0.53 6.50
C MET A 93 -5.98 0.31 5.47
N HIS A 94 -4.72 -0.01 5.19
CA HIS A 94 -3.96 0.69 4.17
C HIS A 94 -4.57 0.51 2.76
N ASP A 95 -4.85 -0.73 2.35
CA ASP A 95 -5.25 -1.01 0.96
C ASP A 95 -6.67 -0.51 0.65
N PHE A 96 -7.60 -0.64 1.60
CA PHE A 96 -8.99 -0.25 1.40
C PHE A 96 -9.29 1.15 1.92
N ILE A 97 -8.96 1.44 3.18
CA ILE A 97 -9.38 2.68 3.85
C ILE A 97 -8.47 3.86 3.50
N GLU A 98 -7.17 3.65 3.34
CA GLU A 98 -6.24 4.72 2.92
C GLU A 98 -6.10 4.79 1.38
N GLY A 99 -6.21 3.66 0.69
CA GLY A 99 -6.08 3.57 -0.76
C GLY A 99 -7.39 3.83 -1.51
N VAL A 100 -8.21 2.78 -1.64
CA VAL A 100 -9.33 2.77 -2.59
C VAL A 100 -10.51 3.64 -2.16
N CYS A 101 -10.93 3.56 -0.90
CA CYS A 101 -12.10 4.29 -0.41
C CYS A 101 -12.01 5.81 -0.61
N PRO A 102 -10.90 6.49 -0.26
CA PRO A 102 -10.77 7.93 -0.46
C PRO A 102 -10.87 8.32 -1.93
N MET A 103 -10.32 7.52 -2.85
CA MET A 103 -10.41 7.76 -4.29
C MET A 103 -11.86 7.69 -4.77
N ILE A 104 -12.60 6.65 -4.36
CA ILE A 104 -14.00 6.47 -4.74
C ILE A 104 -14.87 7.59 -4.15
N ILE A 105 -14.73 7.89 -2.86
CA ILE A 105 -15.48 8.95 -2.19
C ILE A 105 -15.20 10.31 -2.86
N MET A 106 -13.93 10.61 -3.18
CA MET A 106 -13.55 11.83 -3.89
C MET A 106 -14.20 11.91 -5.28
N ALA A 107 -14.23 10.80 -6.03
CA ALA A 107 -14.89 10.75 -7.33
C ALA A 107 -16.41 10.98 -7.21
N MET A 108 -17.06 10.34 -6.23
CA MET A 108 -18.48 10.52 -5.95
C MET A 108 -18.80 11.97 -5.55
N LEU A 109 -18.01 12.58 -4.67
CA LEU A 109 -18.19 13.97 -4.24
C LEU A 109 -18.00 14.95 -5.42
N LYS A 110 -17.00 14.75 -6.27
CA LYS A 110 -16.80 15.53 -7.50
C LYS A 110 -18.02 15.41 -8.44
N GLN A 111 -18.53 14.20 -8.64
CA GLN A 111 -19.70 13.98 -9.48
C GLN A 111 -20.95 14.64 -8.88
N ALA A 112 -21.20 14.48 -7.59
CA ALA A 112 -22.32 15.10 -6.88
C ALA A 112 -22.27 16.63 -6.95
N SER A 113 -21.08 17.22 -6.79
CA SER A 113 -20.88 18.67 -6.94
C SER A 113 -21.17 19.16 -8.37
N THR A 114 -20.78 18.38 -9.39
CA THR A 114 -21.01 18.69 -10.80
C THR A 114 -22.50 18.62 -11.16
N MET A 115 -23.20 17.63 -10.60
CA MET A 115 -24.65 17.46 -10.73
C MET A 115 -25.46 18.45 -9.89
N ARG A 116 -24.81 19.34 -9.11
CA ARG A 116 -25.45 20.29 -8.17
C ARG A 116 -26.41 19.62 -7.18
N LEU A 117 -26.19 18.35 -6.84
CA LEU A 117 -26.97 17.64 -5.84
C LEU A 117 -26.58 18.20 -4.46
N ARG A 118 -27.48 18.97 -3.83
CA ARG A 118 -27.21 19.74 -2.59
C ARG A 118 -27.87 19.17 -1.32
N THR A 119 -28.52 18.02 -1.37
CA THR A 119 -29.27 17.48 -0.22
C THR A 119 -28.77 16.11 0.21
N TYR A 120 -28.16 16.04 1.39
CA TYR A 120 -28.81 15.61 2.64
C TYR A 120 -28.34 16.59 3.73
N GLY A 121 -29.24 16.99 4.62
CA GLY A 121 -29.17 18.20 5.45
C GLY A 121 -27.82 18.54 6.09
N GLU A 122 -27.48 19.83 6.02
CA GLU A 122 -26.54 20.57 6.88
C GLU A 122 -25.23 19.84 7.24
N ILE A 123 -24.27 19.81 6.31
CA ILE A 123 -22.87 19.58 6.67
C ILE A 123 -22.27 20.93 7.08
N GLU A 124 -22.50 21.31 8.33
CA GLU A 124 -21.68 22.32 9.00
C GLU A 124 -20.32 21.70 9.39
N TYR A 125 -19.26 22.39 8.97
CA TYR A 125 -17.84 22.18 9.31
C TYR A 125 -17.20 20.84 8.92
N PHE A 126 -16.35 20.89 7.89
CA PHE A 126 -15.26 19.93 7.75
C PHE A 126 -13.91 20.63 7.59
N HIS A 127 -13.27 20.87 8.73
CA HIS A 127 -11.83 21.09 8.81
C HIS A 127 -11.13 19.72 8.76
N MET A 128 -10.82 19.20 7.56
CA MET A 128 -9.80 18.16 7.42
C MET A 128 -8.54 18.72 6.76
N LEU A 129 -7.56 18.96 7.65
CA LEU A 129 -6.11 18.75 7.46
C LEU A 129 -5.31 19.77 6.64
N ASN A 130 -4.95 20.87 7.31
CA ASN A 130 -3.59 21.25 7.79
C ASN A 130 -2.30 20.64 7.18
N ARG A 131 -2.26 20.10 5.95
CA ARG A 131 -1.00 19.74 5.27
C ARG A 131 -0.71 20.47 3.96
N MET A 132 -1.58 21.37 3.51
CA MET A 132 -1.30 22.24 2.37
C MET A 132 -1.13 23.69 2.85
N ARG A 133 0.09 24.22 2.68
CA ARG A 133 0.60 25.50 3.20
C ARG A 133 -0.02 26.76 2.59
N THR A 134 -1.16 26.66 1.91
CA THR A 134 -1.84 27.80 1.30
C THR A 134 -3.35 27.69 1.53
N PRO A 135 -3.97 28.63 2.26
CA PRO A 135 -5.42 28.68 2.38
C PRO A 135 -6.01 29.15 1.05
N ILE A 136 -6.57 28.23 0.27
CA ILE A 136 -7.37 28.58 -0.90
C ILE A 136 -8.74 29.03 -0.38
N LYS A 137 -8.93 30.35 -0.26
CA LYS A 137 -10.24 30.95 0.02
C LYS A 137 -11.07 30.94 -1.26
N ILE A 138 -12.05 30.05 -1.34
CA ILE A 138 -13.09 30.12 -2.37
C ILE A 138 -14.33 30.76 -1.72
N VAL A 139 -14.54 32.05 -2.00
CA VAL A 139 -15.74 32.78 -1.57
C VAL A 139 -16.76 32.70 -2.70
N LEU A 140 -17.81 31.91 -2.50
CA LEU A 140 -18.96 31.87 -3.42
C LEU A 140 -20.09 32.69 -2.81
N ARG A 141 -20.28 33.90 -3.35
CA ARG A 141 -21.42 34.76 -3.05
C ARG A 141 -22.62 34.26 -3.87
N VAL A 142 -23.66 33.80 -3.18
CA VAL A 142 -24.87 33.25 -3.82
C VAL A 142 -25.88 34.40 -3.95
N TYR A 143 -26.29 34.70 -5.19
CA TYR A 143 -27.55 35.39 -5.51
C TYR A 143 -28.60 34.34 -5.88
#